data_AF-A0AB33T198-F1
#
_entry.id   AF-A0AB33T198-F1
#
_cell.length_a   1.000
_cell.length_b   1.000
_cell.length_c   1.000
_cell.angle_alpha   90.00
_cell.angle_beta   90.00
_cell.angle_gamma   90.00
#
_symmetry.space_group_name_H-M   'P 1'
#
loop_
_entity.id
_entity.type
_entity.pdbx_description
1 polymer ?
#
loop_
_entity_poly.entity_id
_entity_poly.type
_entity_poly.pdbx_seq_one_letter_code
_entity_poly.pdbx_strand_id
1 'polypeptide(L)' 'MISIPTDGADIHILNRPCGGWKIFQGGAYILITPDDARKLSKVLAEISEGKNRAVYTTYTPAQYQARHKEQNK' A
#
# COMPACT_ATOMS: atom_id res chain seq x y z
N MET A 1 11.13 -0.44 -13.09
CA MET A 1 9.85 -0.94 -12.54
C MET A 1 10.19 -1.75 -11.30
N ILE A 2 9.47 -1.54 -10.21
CA ILE A 2 9.59 -2.35 -8.98
C ILE A 2 8.29 -3.13 -8.83
N SER A 3 8.38 -4.42 -8.51
CA SER A 3 7.22 -5.27 -8.21
C SER A 3 7.37 -5.83 -6.80
N ILE A 4 6.32 -5.73 -5.99
CA ILE A 4 6.26 -6.27 -4.63
C ILE A 4 5.20 -7.37 -4.62
N PRO A 5 5.59 -8.64 -4.40
CA PRO A 5 4.66 -9.75 -4.35
C PRO A 5 3.79 -9.66 -3.09
N THR A 6 2.50 -9.99 -3.23
CA THR A 6 1.55 -10.01 -2.10
C THR A 6 0.60 -11.21 -2.19
N ASP A 7 -0.07 -11.57 -1.10
CA ASP A 7 -1.12 -12.62 -1.04
C ASP A 7 -2.43 -12.15 -1.71
N GLY A 8 -2.35 -11.72 -2.96
CA GLY A 8 -3.46 -11.15 -3.72
C GLY A 8 -2.99 -10.63 -5.06
N ALA A 9 -3.16 -9.33 -5.32
CA ALA A 9 -2.64 -8.69 -6.51
C ALA A 9 -1.30 -8.00 -6.20
N ASP A 10 -0.27 -8.34 -6.95
CA ASP A 10 1.05 -7.72 -6.85
C ASP A 10 0.99 -6.20 -7.00
N ILE A 11 1.87 -5.52 -6.28
CA ILE A 11 2.01 -4.07 -6.35
C ILE A 11 3.10 -3.73 -7.35
N HIS A 12 2.78 -2.95 -8.38
CA HIS A 12 3.75 -2.49 -9.38
C HIS A 12 3.98 -0.99 -9.26
N ILE A 13 5.25 -0.58 -9.16
CA ILE A 13 5.66 0.83 -9.11
C ILE A 13 6.42 1.17 -10.40
N LEU A 14 5.88 2.14 -11.14
CA LEU A 14 6.41 2.61 -12.41
C LEU A 14 6.81 4.08 -12.32
N ASN A 15 7.99 4.41 -12.83
CA ASN A 15 8.43 5.80 -12.98
C ASN A 15 7.65 6.47 -14.12
N ARG A 16 7.26 7.73 -13.93
CA ARG A 16 6.59 8.51 -14.97
C ARG A 16 7.58 9.44 -15.69
N PRO A 17 7.43 9.68 -17.01
CA PRO A 17 8.33 10.56 -17.77
C PRO A 17 8.38 12.00 -17.24
N CYS A 18 7.28 12.50 -16.68
CA CYS A 18 7.17 13.82 -16.07
C CYS A 18 7.61 13.87 -14.59
N GLY A 19 8.27 12.82 -14.09
CA GLY A 19 8.59 12.64 -12.67
C GLY A 19 7.43 12.04 -11.85
N GLY A 20 7.78 11.57 -10.65
CA GLY A 20 6.87 10.84 -9.78
C GLY A 20 6.63 9.38 -10.22
N TRP A 21 5.63 8.75 -9.61
CA TRP A 21 5.37 7.32 -9.76
C TRP A 21 3.90 7.02 -10.01
N LYS A 22 3.65 5.90 -10.69
CA LYS A 22 2.35 5.24 -10.77
C LYS A 22 2.44 3.94 -10.00
N ILE A 23 1.58 3.76 -9.00
CA ILE A 23 1.49 2.52 -8.20
C ILE A 23 0.21 1.81 -8.61
N PHE A 24 0.32 0.56 -9.07
CA PHE A 24 -0.79 -0.27 -9.53
C PHE A 24 -0.98 -1.47 -8.61
N GLN A 25 -2.23 -1.82 -8.31
CA GLN A 25 -2.61 -3.04 -7.62
C GLN A 25 -4.02 -3.48 -8.04
N GLY A 26 -4.17 -4.73 -8.48
CA GLY A 26 -5.48 -5.37 -8.68
C GLY A 26 -6.43 -4.65 -9.63
N GLY A 27 -5.92 -3.97 -10.67
CA GLY A 27 -6.74 -3.19 -11.63
C GLY A 27 -6.87 -1.71 -11.29
N ALA A 28 -6.58 -1.31 -10.05
CA ALA A 28 -6.56 0.08 -9.62
C ALA A 28 -5.14 0.67 -9.69
N TYR A 29 -5.04 2.00 -9.79
CA TYR A 29 -3.77 2.70 -9.64
C TYR A 29 -3.92 4.04 -8.95
N ILE A 30 -2.82 4.48 -8.35
CA ILE A 30 -2.66 5.83 -7.82
C ILE A 30 -1.45 6.50 -8.46
N LEU A 31 -1.53 7.82 -8.61
CA LEU A 31 -0.42 8.66 -9.08
C LEU A 31 0.18 9.36 -7.88
N ILE A 32 1.49 9.21 -7.71
CA ILE A 32 2.23 9.72 -6.57
C ILE A 32 3.25 10.75 -7.07
N THR A 33 3.17 11.97 -6.53
CA THR A 33 4.19 12.99 -6.77
C THR A 33 5.41 12.78 -5.86
N PRO A 34 6.55 13.43 -6.12
CA PRO A 34 7.69 13.44 -5.20
C PRO A 34 7.32 13.88 -3.78
N ASP A 35 6.40 14.82 -3.62
CA ASP A 35 5.98 15.29 -2.31
C ASP A 35 5.12 14.26 -1.56
N ASP A 36 4.19 13.63 -2.29
CA ASP A 36 3.36 12.54 -1.75
C ASP A 36 4.23 11.35 -1.31
N ALA A 37 5.26 11.00 -2.08
CA ALA A 37 6.19 9.93 -1.73
C ALA A 37 6.93 10.23 -0.42
N ARG A 38 7.37 11.48 -0.20
CA ARG A 38 8.01 11.89 1.07
C ARG A 38 7.04 11.79 2.25
N LYS A 39 5.80 12.27 2.08
CA LYS A 39 4.76 12.17 3.11
C LYS A 39 4.42 10.72 3.43
N LEU A 40 4.24 9.89 2.39
CA LEU A 40 3.96 8.47 2.53
C LEU A 40 5.09 7.75 3.27
N SER A 41 6.35 8.02 2.89
CA SER A 41 7.52 7.45 3.57
C SER A 41 7.54 7.81 5.06
N LYS A 42 7.23 9.05 5.42
CA LYS A 42 7.15 9.49 6.82
C LYS A 42 6.05 8.74 7.59
N VAL A 43 4.85 8.63 7.02
CA VAL A 43 3.73 7.92 7.66
C VAL A 43 4.05 6.44 7.85
N LEU A 44 4.63 5.79 6.84
CA LEU A 44 5.03 4.38 6.93
C LEU A 44 6.11 4.16 8.00
N ALA A 45 7.08 5.07 8.12
CA ALA A 45 8.08 5.02 9.18
C ALA A 45 7.43 5.15 10.57
N GLU A 46 6.50 6.09 10.76
CA GLU A 46 5.76 6.25 12.01
C GLU A 46 4.91 5.02 12.38
N ILE A 47 4.33 4.34 11.38
CA ILE A 47 3.61 3.07 11.57
C ILE A 47 4.58 1.96 11.97
N SER A 48 5.71 1.83 11.27
CA SER A 48 6.73 0.80 11.54
C SER A 48 7.38 0.96 12.91
N GLU A 49 7.58 2.20 13.38
CA GLU A 49 8.10 2.52 14.71
C GLU A 49 7.05 2.38 15.82
N GLY A 50 5.79 2.04 15.47
CA GLY A 50 4.70 1.86 16.41
C GLY A 50 4.17 3.15 17.04
N LYS A 51 4.67 4.33 16.62
CA LYS A 51 4.28 5.64 17.16
C LYS A 51 2.80 5.96 16.93
N ASN A 52 2.19 5.38 15.89
CA ASN A 52 0.78 5.55 15.54
C ASN A 52 -0.02 4.24 15.53
N ARG A 53 0.43 3.20 16.26
CA ARG A 53 -0.20 1.86 16.24
C ARG A 53 -1.68 1.86 16.68
N ALA A 54 -2.12 2.86 17.44
CA ALA A 54 -3.52 3.03 17.85
C ALA A 54 -4.44 3.55 16.72
N VAL A 55 -3.89 4.16 15.67
CA VAL A 55 -4.67 4.79 14.58
C VAL A 55 -4.83 3.84 13.38
N TYR A 56 -3.90 2.91 13.20
CA TYR A 56 -3.88 2.00 12.05
C TYR A 56 -4.15 0.57 12.49
N THR A 57 -5.26 0.00 12.00
CA THR A 57 -5.55 -1.42 12.22
C THR A 57 -4.66 -2.27 11.33
N THR A 58 -3.73 -3.02 11.92
CA THR A 58 -3.02 -4.10 11.23
C THR A 58 -3.79 -5.40 11.38
N TYR A 59 -4.00 -6.08 10.26
CA TYR A 59 -4.59 -7.42 10.23
C TYR A 59 -3.48 -8.45 10.06
N THR A 60 -3.57 -9.56 10.79
CA THR A 60 -2.82 -10.75 10.41
C THR A 60 -3.36 -11.31 9.09
N PRO A 61 -2.58 -12.09 8.33
CA PRO A 61 -3.06 -12.72 7.10
C PRO A 61 -4.38 -13.49 7.30
N ALA A 62 -4.53 -14.20 8.43
CA ALA A 62 -5.75 -14.92 8.78
C ALA A 62 -6.96 -13.98 8.99
N GLN A 63 -6.76 -12.84 9.65
CA GLN A 63 -7.82 -11.83 9.85
C GLN A 63 -8.23 -11.17 8.54
N TYR A 64 -7.28 -10.91 7.64
CA TYR A 64 -7.56 -10.36 6.32
C TYR A 64 -8.42 -11.31 5.48
N GLN A 65 -8.05 -12.59 5.44
CA GLN A 65 -8.80 -13.61 4.69
C GLN A 65 -10.22 -13.82 5.23
N ALA A 66 -10.41 -13.77 6.56
CA ALA A 66 -11.73 -13.89 7.17
C ALA A 66 -12.67 -12.74 6.72
N ARG A 67 -12.19 -11.50 6.72
CA ARG A 67 -12.95 -10.31 6.28
C ARG A 67 -13.32 -10.36 4.79
N HIS A 68 -12.40 -10.82 3.94
CA HIS A 68 -12.68 -10.99 2.50
C HIS A 68 -13.75 -12.04 2.20
N LYS A 69 -13.85 -13.09 3.03
CA LYS A 69 -14.91 -14.10 2.91
C LYS A 69 -16.28 -13.60 3.36
N GLU A 70 -16.33 -12.65 4.29
CA GLU A 70 -17.58 -12.04 4.76
C GLU A 70 -18.14 -11.00 3.78
N GLN A 71 -17.28 -10.29 3.04
CA GLN A 71 -17.72 -9.26 2.09
C GLN A 71 -18.21 -9.81 0.74
N ASN A 72 -17.97 -11.09 0.46
CA ASN A 72 -18.39 -11.77 -0.79
C ASN A 72 -19.55 -12.77 -0.57
N LYS A 73 -20.31 -12.61 0.52
CA LYS A 73 -21.58 -13.32 0.78
C LYS A 73 -22.75 -12.35 0.70
#